data_AF-A0A0F7P9G0-F1
#
_entry.id   AF-A0A0F7P9G0-F1
#
_cell.length_a   1.000
_cell.length_b   1.000
_cell.length_c   1.000
_cell.angle_alpha   90.00
_cell.angle_beta   90.00
_cell.angle_gamma   90.00
#
_symmetry.space_group_name_H-M   'P 1'
#
loop_
_entity.id
_entity.type
_entity.pdbx_description
1 polymer ?
#
loop_
_entity_poly.entity_id
_entity_poly.type
_entity_poly.pdbx_seq_one_letter_code
_entity_poly.pdbx_strand_id
1 'polypeptide(L)'
;MFRWCIRSLGRWTFDQADVVFCYTETDKNLVRDLGVHSRIEVVPNGIDTERFTPEGPGSDLVKSDGPVVLFVGRLVEGKRPGIAIEASRPS
;
A
#
# COMPACT_ATOMS: atom_id res chain seq x y z
N MET A 1 8.66 7.62 15.72
CA MET A 1 9.32 6.43 16.29
C MET A 1 9.75 5.43 15.21
N PHE A 2 8.85 5.00 14.31
CA PHE A 2 9.16 4.04 13.21
C PHE A 2 10.31 4.48 12.28
N ARG A 3 10.35 5.76 11.88
CA ARG A 3 11.36 6.32 10.96
C ARG A 3 12.79 6.35 11.52
N TRP A 4 12.94 6.39 12.86
CA TRP A 4 14.25 6.49 13.51
C TRP A 4 14.90 5.12 13.74
N CYS A 5 14.10 4.07 14.02
CA CYS A 5 14.61 2.69 14.13
C CYS A 5 15.17 2.19 12.78
N ILE A 6 14.52 2.56 11.67
CA ILE A 6 14.97 2.20 10.33
C ILE A 6 16.26 2.95 9.94
N ARG A 7 16.49 4.16 10.47
CA ARG A 7 17.60 5.03 10.03
C ARG A 7 18.99 4.52 10.44
N SER A 8 19.09 3.65 11.44
CA SER A 8 20.36 3.08 11.90
C SER A 8 20.34 1.54 11.86
N LEU A 9 19.38 0.89 12.53
CA LEU A 9 19.29 -0.57 12.52
C LEU A 9 18.77 -1.11 11.18
N GLY A 10 17.81 -0.41 10.57
CA GLY A 10 17.26 -0.77 9.27
C GLY A 10 18.30 -0.66 8.15
N ARG A 11 19.06 0.45 8.09
CA ARG A 11 20.12 0.63 7.09
C ARG A 11 21.16 -0.50 7.14
N TRP A 12 21.69 -0.81 8.32
CA TRP A 12 22.68 -1.89 8.48
C TRP A 12 22.10 -3.22 8.01
N THR A 13 20.86 -3.53 8.39
CA THR A 13 20.18 -4.77 7.96
C THR A 13 20.04 -4.85 6.44
N PHE A 14 19.63 -3.76 5.78
CA PHE A 14 19.50 -3.74 4.33
C PHE A 14 20.85 -3.85 3.61
N ASP A 15 21.90 -3.23 4.16
CA ASP A 15 23.26 -3.30 3.60
C ASP A 15 23.93 -4.68 3.78
N GLN A 16 23.36 -5.57 4.60
CA GLN A 16 23.79 -6.98 4.66
C GLN A 16 23.14 -7.86 3.57
N ALA A 17 22.10 -7.39 2.89
CA ALA A 17 21.42 -8.17 1.86
C ALA A 17 22.11 -8.03 0.50
N ASP A 18 22.17 -9.13 -0.26
CA ASP A 18 22.62 -9.11 -1.66
C ASP A 18 21.68 -8.29 -2.54
N VAL A 19 20.38 -8.41 -2.30
CA VAL A 19 19.31 -7.68 -2.99
C VAL A 19 18.20 -7.34 -2.00
N VAL A 20 17.69 -6.12 -2.08
CA VAL A 20 16.49 -5.65 -1.37
C VAL A 20 15.33 -5.54 -2.36
N PHE A 21 14.21 -6.20 -2.09
CA PHE A 21 13.01 -6.08 -2.90
C PHE A 21 12.09 -4.97 -2.37
N CYS A 22 11.63 -4.11 -3.26
CA CYS A 22 10.62 -3.10 -2.99
C CYS A 22 9.39 -3.34 -3.86
N TYR A 23 8.20 -2.96 -3.40
CA TYR A 23 6.97 -3.13 -4.19
C TYR A 23 6.77 -2.01 -5.20
N THR A 24 7.32 -0.82 -4.91
CA THR A 24 7.14 0.37 -5.72
C THR A 24 8.45 1.14 -5.86
N GLU A 25 8.56 1.98 -6.90
CA GLU A 25 9.68 2.93 -7.02
C GLU A 25 9.69 3.94 -5.86
N THR A 26 8.53 4.28 -5.29
CA THR A 26 8.44 5.13 -4.09
C THR A 26 9.14 4.51 -2.90
N ASP A 27 8.91 3.21 -2.64
CA ASP A 27 9.57 2.50 -1.55
C ASP A 27 11.08 2.42 -1.77
N LYS A 28 11.52 2.14 -3.00
CA LYS A 28 12.94 2.14 -3.38
C LYS A 28 13.61 3.48 -3.11
N ASN A 29 12.96 4.59 -3.50
CA ASN A 29 13.50 5.93 -3.24
C ASN A 29 13.59 6.20 -1.73
N LEU A 30 12.57 5.83 -0.95
CA LEU A 30 12.62 5.92 0.50
C LEU A 30 13.77 5.12 1.12
N VAL A 31 14.01 3.90 0.63
CA VAL A 31 15.13 3.05 1.10
C VAL A 31 16.48 3.66 0.71
N ARG A 32 16.61 4.26 -0.47
CA ARG A 32 17.82 4.98 -0.88
C ARG A 32 18.07 6.24 -0.05
N ASP A 33 17.02 7.00 0.26
CA ASP A 33 17.11 8.19 1.13
C ASP A 33 17.55 7.85 2.56
N LEU A 34 17.38 6.58 2.98
CA LEU A 34 17.90 6.06 4.24
C LEU A 34 19.38 5.67 4.18
N GLY A 35 20.03 5.78 3.02
CA GLY A 35 21.46 5.55 2.82
C GLY A 35 21.84 4.10 2.54
N VAL A 36 20.88 3.25 2.17
CA VAL A 36 21.12 1.85 1.79
C VAL A 36 21.85 1.78 0.44
N HIS A 37 22.92 1.01 0.39
CA HIS A 37 23.80 0.84 -0.76
C HIS A 37 23.58 -0.47 -1.51
N SER A 38 23.05 -1.51 -0.86
CA SER A 38 22.73 -2.79 -1.51
C SER A 38 21.91 -2.63 -2.80
N ARG A 39 21.99 -3.63 -3.69
CA ARG A 39 21.17 -3.65 -4.91
C ARG A 39 19.70 -3.65 -4.51
N ILE A 40 18.89 -2.84 -5.18
CA ILE A 40 17.44 -2.77 -4.95
C ILE A 40 16.73 -3.12 -6.25
N GLU A 41 15.77 -4.04 -6.19
CA GLU A 41 14.88 -4.36 -7.30
C GLU A 41 13.43 -4.08 -6.91
N VAL A 42 12.67 -3.53 -7.87
CA VAL A 42 11.25 -3.28 -7.68
C VAL A 42 10.47 -4.43 -8.29
N VAL A 43 9.79 -5.18 -7.45
CA VAL A 43 8.93 -6.30 -7.82
C VAL A 43 7.54 -6.03 -7.23
N PRO A 44 6.59 -5.55 -8.04
CA PRO A 44 5.23 -5.28 -7.58
C PRO A 44 4.55 -6.56 -7.06
N ASN A 45 3.63 -6.39 -6.11
CA ASN A 45 2.80 -7.50 -5.66
C ASN A 45 1.92 -8.00 -6.81
N GLY A 46 1.83 -9.32 -6.95
CA GLY A 46 0.89 -9.96 -7.86
C GLY A 46 -0.53 -9.99 -7.30
N ILE A 47 -1.52 -10.03 -8.19
CA ILE A 47 -2.92 -10.33 -7.89
C ILE A 47 -3.37 -11.51 -8.74
N ASP A 48 -4.15 -12.40 -8.16
CA ASP A 48 -4.78 -13.51 -8.87
C ASP A 48 -5.94 -12.99 -9.73
N THR A 49 -5.72 -12.92 -11.04
CA THR A 49 -6.69 -12.39 -12.00
C THR A 49 -7.84 -13.34 -12.29
N GLU A 50 -7.70 -14.64 -11.98
CA GLU A 50 -8.80 -15.60 -12.11
C GLU A 50 -9.78 -15.43 -10.94
N ARG A 51 -9.24 -15.17 -9.75
CA ARG A 51 -10.04 -14.89 -8.55
C ARG A 51 -10.67 -13.50 -8.57
N PHE A 52 -9.91 -12.47 -8.97
CA PHE A 52 -10.35 -11.07 -8.96
C PHE A 52 -10.63 -10.60 -10.39
N THR A 53 -11.82 -10.95 -10.89
CA THR A 53 -12.28 -10.61 -12.23
C THR A 53 -13.62 -9.84 -12.18
N PRO A 54 -13.94 -8.98 -13.17
CA PRO A 54 -15.22 -8.27 -13.22
C PRO A 54 -16.45 -9.19 -13.23
N GLU A 55 -16.31 -10.41 -13.75
CA GLU A 55 -17.33 -11.46 -13.79
C GLU A 55 -17.38 -12.29 -12.50
N GLY A 56 -16.60 -11.91 -11.49
CA GLY A 56 -16.54 -12.59 -10.20
C GLY A 56 -17.87 -12.52 -9.42
N PRO A 57 -17.98 -13.28 -8.32
CA PRO A 57 -19.21 -13.32 -7.53
C PRO A 57 -19.56 -11.93 -6.98
N GLY A 58 -20.77 -11.47 -7.30
CA GLY A 58 -21.37 -10.26 -6.72
C GLY A 58 -21.88 -10.48 -5.29
N SER A 59 -22.28 -9.38 -4.64
CA SER A 59 -22.86 -9.41 -3.29
C SER A 59 -24.11 -8.54 -3.23
N ASP A 60 -25.21 -9.12 -2.74
CA ASP A 60 -26.48 -8.41 -2.55
C ASP A 60 -26.54 -7.62 -1.22
N LEU A 61 -25.43 -7.58 -0.47
CA LEU A 61 -25.33 -6.86 0.81
C LEU A 61 -25.40 -5.34 0.64
N VAL A 62 -25.12 -4.82 -0.56
CA VAL A 62 -25.18 -3.40 -0.88
C VAL A 62 -26.27 -3.18 -1.94
N LYS A 63 -27.40 -2.62 -1.52
CA LYS A 63 -28.48 -2.19 -2.43
C LYS A 63 -28.44 -0.67 -2.51
N SER A 64 -28.06 -0.14 -3.65
CA SER A 64 -28.00 1.31 -3.91
C SER A 64 -28.42 1.59 -5.35
N ASP A 65 -29.38 2.50 -5.51
CA ASP A 65 -29.80 3.01 -6.82
C ASP A 65 -28.88 4.15 -7.31
N GLY A 66 -27.91 4.56 -6.49
CA GLY A 66 -26.92 5.61 -6.79
C GLY A 66 -25.47 5.13 -6.72
N PRO A 67 -24.50 6.03 -6.97
CA PRO A 67 -23.08 5.70 -6.94
C PRO A 67 -22.63 5.08 -5.62
N VAL A 68 -21.81 4.03 -5.70
CA VAL A 68 -21.26 3.33 -4.54
C VAL A 68 -19.76 3.58 -4.45
N VAL A 69 -19.29 3.99 -3.28
CA VAL A 69 -17.86 4.13 -2.96
C VAL A 69 -17.45 3.00 -2.01
N LEU A 70 -16.52 2.15 -2.46
CA LEU A 70 -15.99 1.03 -1.68
C LEU A 70 -14.60 1.39 -1.13
N PHE A 71 -14.39 1.19 0.17
CA PHE A 71 -13.08 1.24 0.80
C PHE A 71 -12.68 -0.16 1.29
N VAL A 72 -11.53 -0.66 0.82
CA VAL A 72 -10.95 -1.93 1.27
C VAL A 72 -9.59 -1.65 1.91
N GLY A 73 -9.52 -1.82 3.23
CA GLY A 73 -8.28 -1.63 3.97
C GLY A 73 -8.48 -1.63 5.48
N ARG A 74 -7.38 -1.67 6.23
CA ARG A 74 -7.42 -1.51 7.69
C ARG A 74 -7.84 -0.10 8.07
N LEU A 75 -8.62 0.01 9.14
CA LEU A 75 -9.01 1.30 9.74
C LEU A 75 -7.91 1.81 10.66
N VAL A 76 -6.93 2.46 10.04
CA VAL A 76 -5.81 3.11 10.73
C VAL A 76 -5.69 4.55 10.24
N GLU A 77 -5.18 5.44 11.08
CA GLU A 77 -5.10 6.88 10.80
C GLU A 77 -4.51 7.18 9.41
N GLY A 78 -3.40 6.52 9.05
CA GLY A 78 -2.75 6.72 7.76
C GLY A 78 -3.55 6.31 6.52
N LYS A 79 -4.67 5.58 6.67
CA LYS A 79 -5.55 5.18 5.56
C LYS A 79 -6.68 6.16 5.29
N ARG A 80 -7.02 7.01 6.26
CA ARG A 80 -7.95 8.16 6.13
C ARG A 80 -9.24 7.90 5.31
N PRO A 81 -9.98 6.79 5.54
CA PRO A 81 -11.24 6.56 4.81
C PRO A 81 -12.30 7.64 5.06
N GLY A 82 -12.17 8.40 6.15
CA GLY A 82 -13.05 9.53 6.47
C GLY A 82 -13.07 10.64 5.41
N ILE A 83 -12.00 10.81 4.62
CA ILE A 83 -11.98 11.80 3.52
C ILE A 83 -13.04 11.47 2.47
N ALA A 84 -13.20 10.19 2.12
CA ALA A 84 -14.21 9.77 1.15
C ALA A 84 -15.63 10.04 1.68
N ILE A 85 -15.85 9.85 2.98
CA ILE A 85 -17.13 10.14 3.63
C ILE A 85 -17.39 11.65 3.60
N GLU A 86 -16.41 12.48 3.95
CA GLU A 86 -16.53 13.94 3.94
C GLU A 86 -16.85 14.47 2.54
N ALA A 87 -16.14 13.97 1.52
CA ALA A 87 -16.38 14.33 0.12
C ALA A 87 -17.76 13.89 -0.41
N SER A 88 -18.40 12.90 0.22
CA SER A 88 -19.73 12.41 -0.15
C SER A 88 -20.88 13.16 0.52
N ARG A 89 -20.60 14.12 1.42
CA ARG A 89 -21.64 14.90 2.09
C ARG A 89 -22.22 15.93 1.10
N PRO A 90 -23.55 16.13 1.07
CA PRO A 90 -24.15 17.19 0.28
C PRO A 90 -23.69 18.56 0.80
N SER A 91 -23.37 19.45 -0.14
CA SER A 91 -23.04 20.86 0.05
C SER A 91 -24.25 21.71 0.43
#